data_AF-A0A0L7KPY5-F1
#
_entry.id   AF-A0A0L7KPY5-F1
#
_cell.length_a   1.000
_cell.length_b   1.000
_cell.length_c   1.000
_cell.angle_alpha   90.00
_cell.angle_beta   90.00
_cell.angle_gamma   90.00
#
_symmetry.space_group_name_H-M   'P 1'
#
loop_
_entity.id
_entity.type
_entity.pdbx_description
1 polymer ?
#
loop_
_entity_poly.entity_id
_entity_poly.type
_entity_poly.pdbx_seq_one_letter_code
_entity_poly.pdbx_strand_id
1 'polypeptide(L)'
;MADRDTDELNIDNVIKKLLKVRGEKPGMNVQLTEIEIKGLCLKSREIFLSQPILLELEAPLKICESNYLFLGDYVDRGKQSLETICLLLAYKIKYPENFFLLRGNH
;
A
#
# COMPACT_ATOMS: atom_id res chain seq x y z
N MET A 1 15.24 -16.40 20.18
CA MET A 1 13.77 -16.36 20.15
C MET A 1 13.36 -16.35 18.69
N ALA A 2 12.92 -17.50 18.19
CA ALA A 2 12.48 -17.66 16.81
C ALA A 2 11.00 -17.31 16.75
N ASP A 3 10.67 -16.15 16.21
CA ASP A 3 9.30 -15.87 15.77
C ASP A 3 9.22 -16.28 14.29
N ARG A 4 8.98 -17.58 14.08
CA ARG A 4 8.79 -18.20 12.77
C ARG A 4 7.42 -18.87 12.77
N ASP A 5 6.40 -18.04 12.70
CA ASP A 5 5.09 -18.36 12.11
C ASP A 5 4.52 -17.04 11.56
N THR A 6 5.25 -16.44 10.62
CA THR A 6 4.66 -15.46 9.71
C THR A 6 3.90 -16.27 8.66
N ASP A 7 2.60 -16.40 8.83
CA ASP A 7 1.69 -16.62 7.70
C ASP A 7 2.13 -15.66 6.60
N GLU A 8 2.68 -16.20 5.51
CA GLU A 8 3.30 -15.40 4.46
C GLU A 8 2.21 -14.51 3.86
N LEU A 9 2.26 -13.21 4.19
CA LEU A 9 1.25 -12.26 3.70
C LEU A 9 1.18 -12.31 2.17
N ASN A 10 0.07 -12.85 1.67
CA ASN A 10 -0.19 -12.97 0.23
C ASN A 10 -0.76 -11.65 -0.30
N ILE A 11 0.13 -10.78 -0.79
CA ILE A 11 -0.21 -9.45 -1.29
C ILE A 11 -1.16 -9.50 -2.49
N ASP A 12 -1.03 -10.50 -3.35
CA ASP A 12 -1.90 -10.65 -4.52
C ASP A 12 -3.35 -10.92 -4.12
N ASN A 13 -3.56 -11.76 -3.11
CA ASN A 13 -4.88 -12.01 -2.56
C ASN A 13 -5.49 -10.77 -1.91
N VAL A 14 -4.69 -9.99 -1.16
CA VAL A 14 -5.13 -8.73 -0.56
C VAL A 14 -5.55 -7.71 -1.63
N ILE A 15 -4.73 -7.52 -2.66
CA ILE A 15 -5.05 -6.62 -3.79
C ILE A 15 -6.32 -7.11 -4.50
N LYS A 16 -6.46 -8.42 -4.74
CA LYS A 16 -7.66 -8.99 -5.37
C LYS A 16 -8.91 -8.72 -4.55
N LYS A 17 -8.86 -8.85 -3.21
CA LYS A 17 -9.97 -8.52 -2.31
C LYS A 17 -10.34 -7.04 -2.41
N LEU A 18 -9.35 -6.15 -2.35
CA LEU A 18 -9.56 -4.69 -2.41
C LEU A 18 -10.10 -4.23 -3.77
N LEU A 19 -9.68 -4.85 -4.87
CA LEU A 19 -10.16 -4.51 -6.21
C LEU A 19 -11.50 -5.17 -6.57
N LYS A 20 -11.98 -6.12 -5.78
CA LYS A 20 -13.26 -6.82 -6.04
C LYS A 20 -14.45 -5.86 -6.06
N VAL A 21 -14.40 -4.77 -5.30
CA VAL A 21 -15.48 -3.78 -5.23
C VAL A 21 -15.46 -2.78 -6.41
N ARG A 22 -14.52 -2.90 -7.34
CA ARG A 22 -14.46 -2.06 -8.53
C ARG A 22 -15.65 -2.36 -9.45
N GLY A 23 -16.50 -1.38 -9.68
CA GLY A 23 -17.73 -1.52 -10.48
C GLY A 23 -18.98 -1.88 -9.67
N GLU A 24 -18.82 -2.14 -8.37
CA GLU A 24 -19.93 -2.29 -7.43
C GLU A 24 -20.47 -0.93 -6.98
N LYS A 25 -21.59 -0.95 -6.23
CA LYS A 25 -22.16 0.27 -5.65
C LYS A 25 -21.13 1.01 -4.78
N PRO A 26 -20.94 2.33 -4.94
CA PRO A 26 -20.02 3.11 -4.12
C PRO A 26 -20.32 3.00 -2.62
N GLY A 27 -19.27 2.92 -1.80
CA GLY A 27 -19.37 2.76 -0.34
C GLY A 27 -19.44 1.33 0.17
N MET A 28 -19.20 0.33 -0.70
CA MET A 28 -19.03 -1.06 -0.29
C MET A 28 -17.67 -1.26 0.40
N ASN A 29 -17.70 -1.73 1.65
CA ASN A 29 -16.49 -1.98 2.42
C ASN A 29 -15.83 -3.30 2.02
N VAL A 30 -14.52 -3.38 2.21
CA VAL A 30 -13.74 -4.60 1.98
C VAL A 30 -13.37 -5.22 3.32
N GLN A 31 -13.68 -6.51 3.50
CA GLN A 31 -13.32 -7.23 4.71
C GLN A 31 -11.90 -7.79 4.61
N LEU A 32 -10.95 -7.11 5.25
CA LEU A 32 -9.60 -7.60 5.51
C LEU A 32 -9.50 -8.06 6.96
N THR A 33 -8.72 -9.11 7.22
CA THR A 33 -8.47 -9.55 8.59
C THR A 33 -7.47 -8.63 9.29
N GLU A 34 -7.52 -8.58 10.61
CA GLU A 34 -6.55 -7.80 11.40
C GLU A 34 -5.10 -8.25 11.13
N ILE A 35 -4.89 -9.54 10.89
CA ILE A 35 -3.58 -10.13 10.54
C ILE A 35 -3.10 -9.58 9.20
N GLU A 36 -3.97 -9.52 8.19
CA GLU A 36 -3.64 -8.95 6.88
C GLU A 36 -3.26 -7.46 7.01
N ILE A 37 -4.05 -6.68 7.76
CA ILE A 37 -3.81 -5.25 7.97
C ILE A 37 -2.48 -5.02 8.71
N LYS A 38 -2.22 -5.77 9.79
CA LYS A 38 -0.95 -5.71 10.52
C LYS A 38 0.22 -6.09 9.63
N GLY A 39 0.08 -7.14 8.83
CA GLY A 39 1.10 -7.57 7.88
C GLY A 39 1.46 -6.49 6.86
N LEU A 40 0.45 -5.79 6.30
CA LEU A 40 0.67 -4.66 5.39
C LEU A 40 1.47 -3.56 6.07
N CYS A 41 1.09 -3.17 7.30
CA CYS A 41 1.79 -2.13 8.05
C CYS A 41 3.25 -2.51 8.35
N LEU A 42 3.51 -3.74 8.77
CA LEU A 42 4.87 -4.20 9.09
C LEU A 42 5.77 -4.27 7.85
N LYS A 43 5.33 -4.94 6.78
CA LYS A 43 6.12 -5.07 5.55
C LYS A 43 6.35 -3.71 4.87
N SER A 44 5.32 -2.86 4.81
CA SER A 44 5.48 -1.53 4.22
C SER A 44 6.44 -0.65 5.02
N ARG A 45 6.41 -0.72 6.36
CA ARG A 45 7.37 -0.03 7.23
C ARG A 45 8.81 -0.45 6.98
N GLU A 46 9.08 -1.74 6.78
CA GLU A 46 10.42 -2.23 6.45
C GLU A 46 10.94 -1.61 5.14
N ILE A 47 10.08 -1.53 4.12
CA ILE A 47 10.41 -0.90 2.83
C ILE A 47 10.66 0.61 2.99
N PHE A 48 9.85 1.32 3.77
CA PHE A 48 10.07 2.74 4.02
C PHE A 48 11.38 3.01 4.77
N LEU A 49 11.80 2.10 5.67
CA LEU A 49 13.06 2.22 6.40
C LEU A 49 14.28 1.86 5.54
N SER A 50 14.12 1.03 4.51
CA SER A 50 15.20 0.70 3.58
C SER A 50 15.41 1.74 2.48
N GLN A 51 14.41 2.61 2.23
CA GLN A 51 14.46 3.67 1.23
C GLN A 51 14.88 5.03 1.84
N PRO A 52 15.49 5.93 1.05
CA PRO A 52 15.84 7.26 1.52
C PRO A 52 14.58 8.10 1.79
N ILE A 53 14.62 8.92 2.85
CA ILE A 53 13.52 9.84 3.21
C ILE A 53 13.33 10.91 2.12
N LEU A 54 14.43 11.38 1.51
CA LEU A 54 14.41 12.27 0.36
C LEU A 54 14.46 11.41 -0.91
N LEU A 55 13.33 11.31 -1.61
CA LEU A 55 13.24 10.55 -2.85
C LEU A 55 13.85 11.36 -4.00
N GLU A 56 14.96 10.87 -4.54
CA GLU A 56 15.53 11.34 -5.80
C GLU A 56 14.91 10.52 -6.94
N LEU A 57 13.86 11.06 -7.56
CA LEU A 57 13.20 10.41 -8.70
C LEU A 57 13.83 10.91 -9.99
N GLU A 58 14.51 10.02 -10.72
CA GLU A 58 14.94 10.31 -12.09
C GLU A 58 13.73 10.33 -13.04
N ALA A 59 13.70 11.32 -13.96
CA ALA A 59 12.68 11.37 -14.99
C ALA A 59 12.76 10.10 -15.87
N PRO A 60 11.63 9.47 -16.24
CA PRO A 60 11.70 8.17 -16.89
C PRO A 60 12.30 8.28 -18.30
N LEU A 61 13.45 7.61 -18.51
CA LEU A 61 13.93 7.15 -19.83
C LEU A 61 13.55 5.68 -20.10
N LYS A 62 12.45 5.21 -19.50
CA LYS A 62 11.91 3.87 -19.74
C LYS A 62 10.52 3.99 -20.37
N ILE A 63 10.43 3.53 -21.62
CA ILE A 63 9.26 3.68 -22.52
C ILE A 63 7.98 2.99 -21.98
N CYS A 64 8.03 2.17 -20.91
CA CYS A 64 6.85 1.43 -20.41
C CYS A 64 6.67 1.29 -18.88
N GLU A 65 7.44 1.96 -18.01
CA GLU A 65 7.29 1.83 -16.53
C GLU A 65 7.03 3.18 -15.88
N SER A 66 5.75 3.53 -15.67
CA SER A 66 5.37 4.78 -14.99
C SER A 66 5.60 4.69 -13.49
N ASN A 67 6.24 5.74 -12.93
CA ASN A 67 6.33 5.92 -11.48
C ASN A 67 5.09 6.64 -10.96
N TYR A 68 4.53 6.14 -9.86
CA TYR A 68 3.40 6.72 -9.16
C TYR A 68 3.88 7.37 -7.86
N LEU A 69 3.62 8.66 -7.70
CA LEU A 69 3.93 9.42 -6.50
C LEU A 69 2.64 9.95 -5.87
N PHE A 70 2.41 9.63 -4.61
CA PHE A 70 1.31 10.16 -3.82
C PHE A 70 1.85 11.07 -2.71
N LEU A 71 1.13 12.15 -2.42
CA LEU A 71 1.64 13.28 -1.64
C LEU A 71 1.16 13.33 -0.18
N GLY A 72 0.56 12.25 0.34
CA GLY A 72 0.06 12.18 1.72
C GLY A 72 -1.45 12.34 1.88
N ASP A 73 -1.89 12.50 3.13
CA ASP A 73 -3.29 12.71 3.55
C ASP A 73 -4.26 11.60 3.08
N TYR A 74 -3.86 10.34 3.31
CA TYR A 74 -4.61 9.16 2.89
C TYR A 74 -5.82 8.81 3.76
N VAL A 75 -5.96 9.44 4.94
CA VAL A 75 -6.93 9.06 5.98
C VAL A 75 -7.77 10.26 6.48
N ASP A 76 -8.60 10.04 7.50
CA ASP A 76 -9.53 10.99 8.16
C ASP A 76 -10.84 11.36 7.44
N ARG A 77 -10.81 12.20 6.40
CA ARG A 77 -12.05 12.87 5.91
C ARG A 77 -12.95 12.00 5.03
N GLY A 78 -12.43 10.87 4.56
CA GLY A 78 -13.11 9.93 3.68
C GLY A 78 -13.88 8.83 4.42
N LYS A 79 -14.87 8.23 3.75
CA LYS A 79 -15.66 7.10 4.30
C LYS A 79 -14.92 5.76 4.28
N GLN A 80 -13.87 5.63 3.46
CA GLN A 80 -13.18 4.36 3.16
C GLN A 80 -11.66 4.52 3.32
N SER A 81 -11.25 5.23 4.37
CA SER A 81 -9.84 5.51 4.68
C SER A 81 -9.03 4.23 4.87
N LEU A 82 -9.64 3.20 5.48
CA LEU A 82 -8.99 1.91 5.71
C LEU A 82 -8.69 1.20 4.38
N GLU A 83 -9.67 1.06 3.50
CA GLU A 83 -9.48 0.46 2.18
C GLU A 83 -8.47 1.23 1.34
N THR A 84 -8.50 2.56 1.43
CA THR A 84 -7.58 3.46 0.74
C THR A 84 -6.14 3.19 1.17
N ILE A 85 -5.84 3.29 2.47
CA ILE A 85 -4.48 3.08 2.96
C ILE A 85 -4.02 1.63 2.75
N CYS A 86 -4.88 0.63 2.95
CA CYS A 86 -4.52 -0.77 2.71
C CYS A 86 -4.13 -1.03 1.25
N LEU A 87 -4.84 -0.44 0.28
CA LEU A 87 -4.51 -0.59 -1.14
C LEU A 87 -3.18 0.09 -1.49
N LEU A 88 -2.94 1.29 -0.96
CA LEU A 88 -1.70 2.02 -1.17
C LEU A 88 -0.50 1.26 -0.58
N LEU A 89 -0.62 0.73 0.64
CA LEU A 89 0.43 -0.09 1.26
C LEU A 89 0.66 -1.39 0.50
N ALA A 90 -0.40 -2.05 0.01
CA ALA A 90 -0.27 -3.26 -0.78
C ALA A 90 0.48 -3.01 -2.11
N TYR A 91 0.20 -1.90 -2.79
CA TYR A 91 0.95 -1.51 -3.98
C TYR A 91 2.39 -1.08 -3.67
N LYS A 92 2.62 -0.41 -2.53
CA LYS A 92 3.98 -0.10 -2.08
C LYS A 92 4.81 -1.36 -1.88
N ILE A 93 4.21 -2.41 -1.31
CA ILE A 93 4.89 -3.70 -1.10
C ILE A 93 5.10 -4.43 -2.43
N LYS A 94 4.11 -4.39 -3.33
CA LYS A 94 4.19 -5.08 -4.62
C LYS A 94 5.16 -4.43 -5.61
N TYR A 95 5.25 -3.10 -5.59
CA TYR A 95 6.03 -2.30 -6.54
C TYR A 95 6.87 -1.23 -5.82
N PRO A 96 7.83 -1.64 -4.96
CA PRO A 96 8.55 -0.72 -4.08
C PRO A 96 9.34 0.37 -4.82
N GLU A 97 9.79 0.09 -6.04
CA GLU A 97 10.62 0.98 -6.88
C GLU A 97 9.80 1.83 -7.87
N ASN A 98 8.48 1.63 -7.95
CA ASN A 98 7.60 2.36 -8.87
C ASN A 98 6.41 3.03 -8.17
N PHE A 99 6.15 2.71 -6.91
CA PHE A 99 5.03 3.23 -6.14
C PHE A 99 5.55 3.92 -4.88
N PHE A 100 5.37 5.24 -4.80
CA PHE A 100 5.95 6.10 -3.76
C PHE A 100 4.84 6.82 -2.99
N LEU A 101 4.93 6.77 -1.66
CA LEU A 101 3.98 7.39 -0.75
C LEU A 101 4.74 8.37 0.13
N LEU A 102 4.42 9.66 0.02
CA LEU A 102 4.89 10.67 0.95
C LEU A 102 3.96 10.76 2.16
N ARG A 103 4.48 11.31 3.26
CA ARG A 103 3.73 11.57 4.47
C ARG A 103 2.99 12.91 4.35
N GLY A 104 1.69 12.89 4.60
CA GLY A 104 0.87 14.11 4.74
C GLY A 104 0.84 14.61 6.18
N ASN A 105 -0.06 15.54 6.47
CA ASN A 105 -0.26 16.08 7.80
C ASN A 105 -1.28 15.27 8.63
N HIS A 106 -2.13 14.50 7.95
CA HIS A 106 -3.12 13.60 8.54
C HIS A 106 -2.53 12.22 8.84
#